data_AF-A0A3D1AD17-F1
#
_entry.id   AF-A0A3D1AD17-F1
#
_cell.length_a   1.000
_cell.length_b   1.000
_cell.length_c   1.000
_cell.angle_alpha   90.00
_cell.angle_beta   90.00
_cell.angle_gamma   90.00
#
_symmetry.space_group_name_H-M   'P 1'
#
loop_
_entity.id
_entity.type
_entity.pdbx_description
1 polymer ?
#
loop_
_entity_poly.entity_id
_entity_poly.type
_entity_poly.pdbx_seq_one_letter_code
_entity_poly.pdbx_strand_id
1 'polypeptide(L)'
;MRIKYFLFLVVLMTACEKKEEAGYVIPEPEDVVIYQINPRVFAPENSFQAVIPHLDEIKALGCNILWFMPIYPIGEERTKNSPYSVKDYYGVNAEYGTIDDFK
;
A
#
# COMPACT_ATOMS: atom_id res chain seq x y z
N MET A 1 20.84 8.90 -43.65
CA MET A 1 21.21 8.83 -42.21
C MET A 1 20.46 9.82 -41.31
N ARG A 2 20.05 11.01 -41.78
CA ARG A 2 19.37 12.03 -40.95
C ARG A 2 17.93 11.69 -40.48
N ILE A 3 17.18 10.89 -41.25
CA ILE A 3 15.78 10.53 -40.94
C ILE A 3 15.65 9.51 -39.79
N LYS A 4 16.60 8.57 -39.64
CA LYS A 4 16.57 7.58 -38.56
C LYS A 4 16.77 8.22 -37.17
N TYR A 5 17.61 9.26 -37.08
CA TYR A 5 17.80 10.02 -35.84
C TYR A 5 16.59 10.88 -35.48
N PHE A 6 15.88 11.41 -36.48
CA PHE A 6 14.69 12.23 -36.24
C PHE A 6 13.53 11.39 -35.68
N LEU A 7 13.31 10.18 -36.20
CA LEU A 7 12.31 9.26 -35.67
C LEU A 7 12.64 8.81 -34.22
N PHE A 8 13.92 8.60 -33.92
CA PHE A 8 14.39 8.20 -32.59
C PHE A 8 14.24 9.32 -31.55
N LEU A 9 14.39 10.59 -31.96
CA LEU A 9 14.24 11.76 -31.09
C LEU A 9 12.77 12.04 -30.73
N VAL A 10 11.83 11.77 -31.64
CA VAL A 10 10.38 11.94 -31.37
C VAL A 10 9.88 10.89 -30.37
N VAL A 11 10.37 9.65 -30.46
CA VAL A 11 10.04 8.58 -29.50
C VAL A 11 10.59 8.89 -28.09
N LEU A 12 11.72 9.59 -27.99
CA LEU A 12 12.29 10.02 -26.71
C LEU A 12 11.44 11.11 -26.02
N MET A 13 10.78 11.98 -26.79
CA MET A 13 9.94 13.06 -26.25
C MET A 13 8.57 12.57 -25.78
N THR A 14 8.05 11.46 -26.33
CA THR A 14 6.80 10.84 -25.86
C THR A 14 6.98 9.98 -24.61
N ALA A 15 8.22 9.64 -24.24
CA ALA A 15 8.50 8.80 -23.05
C ALA A 15 8.42 9.56 -21.72
N CYS A 16 8.12 10.87 -21.74
CA CYS A 16 8.01 11.71 -20.56
C CYS A 16 6.62 12.38 -20.44
N GLU A 17 5.56 11.61 -20.65
CA GLU A 17 4.27 11.97 -20.05
C GLU A 17 4.29 11.55 -18.59
N LYS A 18 4.53 12.52 -17.70
CA LYS A 18 4.18 12.35 -16.28
C LYS A 18 2.69 12.05 -16.23
N LYS A 19 2.34 10.81 -15.91
CA LYS A 19 0.98 10.40 -15.59
C LYS A 19 0.57 11.19 -14.35
N GLU A 20 -0.27 12.19 -14.53
CA GLU A 20 -0.87 12.94 -13.44
C GLU A 20 -1.84 11.97 -12.75
N GLU A 21 -1.42 11.38 -11.63
CA GLU A 21 -2.32 10.57 -10.82
C GLU A 21 -3.38 11.49 -10.24
N ALA A 22 -4.60 11.40 -10.79
CA ALA A 22 -5.76 11.99 -10.17
C ALA A 22 -5.84 11.46 -8.72
N GLY A 23 -5.74 12.35 -7.74
CA GLY A 23 -5.80 11.99 -6.33
C GLY A 23 -7.06 11.19 -6.02
N TYR A 24 -6.95 10.22 -5.12
CA TYR A 24 -8.09 9.41 -4.68
C TYR A 24 -9.17 10.31 -4.06
N VAL A 25 -10.41 10.16 -4.54
CA VAL A 25 -11.59 10.87 -4.00
C VAL A 25 -12.19 10.01 -2.91
N ILE A 26 -12.33 10.58 -1.71
CA ILE A 26 -12.94 9.89 -0.57
C ILE A 26 -14.44 9.68 -0.89
N PRO A 27 -14.94 8.43 -0.88
CA PRO A 27 -16.36 8.14 -1.13
C PRO A 27 -17.23 8.67 0.00
N GLU A 28 -18.51 8.90 -0.28
CA GLU A 28 -19.51 9.12 0.76
C GLU A 28 -19.61 7.87 1.66
N PRO A 29 -19.92 8.01 2.96
CA PRO A 29 -19.95 6.89 3.89
C PRO A 29 -20.80 5.70 3.44
N GLU A 30 -21.89 5.94 2.74
CA GLU A 30 -22.82 4.92 2.24
C GLU A 30 -22.26 4.12 1.05
N ASP A 31 -21.28 4.68 0.33
CA ASP A 31 -20.63 4.06 -0.83
C ASP A 31 -19.35 3.32 -0.45
N VAL A 32 -19.00 3.29 0.84
CA VAL A 32 -17.76 2.67 1.34
C VAL A 32 -17.84 1.14 1.30
N VAL A 33 -16.87 0.53 0.62
CA VAL A 33 -16.62 -0.92 0.62
C VAL A 33 -15.18 -1.15 1.10
N ILE A 34 -15.05 -1.59 2.36
CA ILE A 34 -13.76 -1.74 3.05
C ILE A 34 -13.25 -3.16 2.92
N TYR A 35 -11.97 -3.30 2.55
CA TYR A 35 -11.22 -4.53 2.72
C TYR A 35 -10.27 -4.40 3.91
N GLN A 36 -10.48 -5.21 4.96
CA GLN A 36 -9.63 -5.23 6.13
C GLN A 36 -8.45 -6.19 5.93
N ILE A 37 -7.23 -5.71 6.20
CA ILE A 37 -6.00 -6.50 6.18
C ILE A 37 -5.50 -6.70 7.60
N ASN A 38 -5.23 -7.96 7.94
CA ASN A 38 -4.42 -8.34 9.10
C ASN A 38 -3.01 -8.70 8.61
N PRO A 39 -1.99 -7.82 8.78
CA PRO A 39 -0.65 -8.05 8.24
C PRO A 39 -0.04 -9.39 8.64
N ARG A 40 -0.17 -9.77 9.92
CA ARG A 40 0.37 -11.02 10.48
C ARG A 40 -0.21 -12.27 9.83
N VAL A 41 -1.49 -12.22 9.44
CA VAL A 41 -2.18 -13.35 8.82
C VAL A 41 -2.00 -13.35 7.32
N PHE A 42 -1.89 -12.16 6.72
CA PHE A 42 -1.73 -11.98 5.29
C PHE A 42 -0.41 -12.58 4.78
N ALA A 43 0.68 -12.39 5.53
CA ALA A 43 1.98 -12.97 5.23
C ALA A 43 2.79 -13.23 6.51
N PRO A 44 3.69 -14.23 6.51
CA PRO A 44 4.53 -14.56 7.67
C PRO A 44 5.63 -13.52 7.96
N GLU A 45 6.05 -12.75 6.95
CA GLU A 45 7.04 -11.67 7.05
C GLU A 45 6.83 -10.65 5.92
N ASN A 46 7.33 -9.42 6.10
CA ASN A 46 7.26 -8.33 5.10
C ASN A 46 5.87 -8.12 4.51
N SER A 47 4.84 -8.18 5.38
CA SER A 47 3.44 -8.17 4.99
C SER A 47 3.03 -6.95 4.17
N PHE A 48 3.66 -5.78 4.36
CA PHE A 48 3.36 -4.60 3.54
C PHE A 48 3.70 -4.83 2.06
N GLN A 49 4.90 -5.35 1.79
CA GLN A 49 5.32 -5.70 0.43
C GLN A 49 4.47 -6.84 -0.13
N ALA A 50 4.10 -7.81 0.71
CA ALA A 50 3.27 -8.93 0.29
C ALA A 50 1.87 -8.52 -0.17
N VAL A 51 1.31 -7.41 0.34
CA VAL A 51 -0.02 -6.91 -0.07
C VAL A 51 -0.01 -6.29 -1.47
N ILE A 52 1.11 -5.68 -1.89
CA ILE A 52 1.19 -4.89 -3.14
C ILE A 52 0.71 -5.66 -4.38
N PRO A 53 1.13 -6.91 -4.64
CA PRO A 53 0.67 -7.67 -5.80
C PRO A 53 -0.83 -7.97 -5.84
N HIS A 54 -1.51 -7.88 -4.68
CA HIS A 54 -2.94 -8.19 -4.55
C HIS A 54 -3.83 -6.95 -4.59
N LEU A 55 -3.27 -5.74 -4.70
CA LEU A 55 -4.05 -4.50 -4.70
C LEU A 55 -5.04 -4.43 -5.87
N ASP A 56 -4.65 -4.91 -7.06
CA ASP A 56 -5.52 -4.97 -8.24
C ASP A 56 -6.67 -5.96 -8.03
N GLU A 57 -6.41 -7.09 -7.37
CA GLU A 57 -7.43 -8.10 -7.05
C GLU A 57 -8.43 -7.55 -6.02
N ILE A 58 -7.95 -6.90 -4.97
CA ILE A 58 -8.79 -6.26 -3.95
C ILE A 58 -9.66 -5.16 -4.57
N LYS A 59 -9.08 -4.35 -5.46
CA LYS A 59 -9.82 -3.34 -6.21
C LYS A 59 -10.88 -3.97 -7.13
N ALA A 60 -10.58 -5.11 -7.75
CA ALA A 60 -11.52 -5.83 -8.61
C ALA A 60 -12.74 -6.39 -7.85
N LEU A 61 -12.63 -6.58 -6.52
CA LEU A 61 -13.79 -6.91 -5.67
C LEU A 61 -14.77 -5.73 -5.49
N GLY A 62 -14.40 -4.53 -5.96
CA GLY A 62 -15.16 -3.29 -5.75
C GLY A 62 -14.83 -2.58 -4.45
N CYS A 63 -13.79 -3.02 -3.73
CA CYS A 63 -13.31 -2.34 -2.53
C CYS A 63 -12.70 -1.00 -2.90
N ASN A 64 -13.10 0.05 -2.20
CA ASN A 64 -12.59 1.41 -2.40
C ASN A 64 -11.73 1.89 -1.23
N ILE A 65 -11.79 1.24 -0.06
CA ILE A 65 -10.96 1.57 1.11
C ILE A 65 -10.20 0.32 1.57
N LEU A 66 -8.90 0.48 1.82
CA LEU A 66 -8.07 -0.50 2.51
C LEU A 66 -7.94 -0.11 3.98
N TRP A 67 -8.25 -1.04 4.88
CA TRP A 67 -8.08 -0.84 6.32
C TRP A 67 -7.10 -1.85 6.88
N PHE A 68 -5.95 -1.38 7.36
CA PHE A 68 -5.01 -2.20 8.11
C PHE A 68 -5.43 -2.30 9.58
N MET A 69 -5.43 -3.51 10.14
CA MET A 69 -5.31 -3.70 11.58
C MET A 69 -4.06 -2.98 12.12
N PRO A 70 -3.98 -2.65 13.43
CA PRO A 70 -2.88 -1.85 13.96
C PRO A 70 -1.50 -2.37 13.55
N ILE A 71 -0.69 -1.47 13.01
CA ILE A 71 0.64 -1.75 12.48
C ILE A 71 1.78 -1.44 13.47
N TYR A 72 1.42 -1.06 14.70
CA TYR A 72 2.36 -0.58 15.70
C TYR A 72 3.04 -1.73 16.47
N PRO A 73 4.23 -1.51 17.05
CA PRO A 73 4.86 -2.46 17.94
C PRO A 73 3.92 -2.86 19.10
N ILE A 74 3.88 -4.15 19.41
CA ILE A 74 3.00 -4.71 20.45
C ILE A 74 3.66 -4.62 21.83
N GLY A 75 2.89 -4.21 22.83
CA GLY A 75 3.28 -4.14 24.22
C GLY A 75 3.49 -5.53 24.82
N GLU A 76 4.44 -5.64 25.74
CA GLU A 76 4.89 -6.91 26.32
C GLU A 76 4.21 -7.22 27.66
N GLU A 77 3.79 -6.19 28.40
CA GLU A 77 3.17 -6.35 29.71
C GLU A 77 1.65 -6.55 29.62
N ARG A 78 1.12 -7.56 30.31
CA ARG A 78 -0.33 -7.87 30.40
C ARG A 78 -1.02 -8.00 29.03
N THR A 79 -0.27 -8.29 27.97
CA THR A 79 -0.77 -8.48 26.61
C THR A 79 -1.23 -9.92 26.38
N LYS A 80 -2.06 -10.10 25.34
CA LYS A 80 -2.35 -11.42 24.74
C LYS A 80 -1.76 -11.53 23.32
N ASN A 81 -0.65 -10.82 23.08
CA ASN A 81 -0.07 -10.64 21.74
C ASN A 81 -1.06 -10.02 20.74
N SER A 82 -1.95 -9.16 21.26
CA SER A 82 -2.95 -8.46 20.45
C SER A 82 -2.32 -7.26 19.75
N PRO A 83 -2.56 -7.05 18.44
CA PRO A 83 -2.08 -5.85 17.75
C PRO A 83 -2.65 -4.55 18.34
N TYR A 84 -3.75 -4.63 19.11
CA TYR A 84 -4.35 -3.49 19.79
C TYR A 84 -3.67 -3.14 21.13
N SER A 85 -2.77 -3.98 21.63
CA SER A 85 -1.96 -3.65 22.80
C SER A 85 -0.72 -2.88 22.35
N VAL A 86 -0.88 -1.61 21.98
CA VAL A 86 0.19 -0.81 21.35
C VAL A 86 1.26 -0.38 22.37
N LYS A 87 2.54 -0.58 22.02
CA LYS A 87 3.72 -0.14 22.79
C LYS A 87 4.17 1.27 22.41
N ASP A 88 4.16 1.57 21.12
CA ASP A 88 4.65 2.82 20.55
C ASP A 88 3.80 3.23 19.34
N TYR A 89 3.07 4.34 19.45
CA TYR A 89 2.22 4.86 18.38
C TYR A 89 3.00 5.61 17.27
N TYR A 90 4.30 5.83 17.45
CA TYR A 90 5.15 6.48 16.44
C TYR A 90 5.99 5.48 15.63
N GLY A 91 6.06 4.23 16.08
CA GLY A 91 6.80 3.17 15.44
C GLY A 91 5.95 2.29 14.50
N VAL A 92 6.62 1.43 13.74
CA VAL A 92 6.01 0.35 12.96
C VAL A 92 6.53 -0.97 13.48
N ASN A 93 5.66 -1.98 13.59
CA ASN A 93 6.04 -3.31 14.02
C ASN A 93 6.93 -3.95 12.94
N ALA A 94 8.19 -4.22 13.30
CA ALA A 94 9.19 -4.80 12.41
C ALA A 94 8.79 -6.18 11.84
N GLU A 95 7.83 -6.87 12.44
CA GLU A 95 7.21 -8.09 11.90
C GLU A 95 6.59 -7.86 10.51
N TYR A 96 6.08 -6.65 10.25
CA TYR A 96 5.33 -6.34 9.02
C TYR A 96 6.20 -5.71 7.93
N GLY A 97 7.40 -5.23 8.29
CA GLY A 97 8.33 -4.49 7.43
C GLY A 97 8.82 -3.21 8.10
N THR A 98 9.31 -2.28 7.28
CA THR A 98 9.75 -0.95 7.71
C THR A 98 8.67 0.11 7.49
N ILE A 99 8.85 1.30 8.05
CA ILE A 99 7.98 2.45 7.74
C ILE A 99 8.03 2.84 6.25
N ASP A 100 9.17 2.61 5.59
CA ASP A 100 9.31 2.90 4.16
C ASP A 100 8.62 1.84 3.30
N ASP A 101 8.47 0.60 3.79
CA ASP A 101 7.64 -0.42 3.12
C ASP A 101 6.14 -0.13 3.21
N PHE A 102 5.70 0.71 4.16
CA PHE A 102 4.30 1.07 4.35
C PHE A 102 3.86 2.29 3.54
N LYS A 103 4.81 3.16 3.14
CA LYS A 103 4.53 4.38 2.37
C LYS A 103 4.30 4.08 0.90
#